data_AF-B6W4W0-F1
#
_entry.id   AF-B6W4W0-F1
#
_cell.length_a   1.000
_cell.length_b   1.000
_cell.length_c   1.000
_cell.angle_alpha   90.00
_cell.angle_beta   90.00
_cell.angle_gamma   90.00
#
_symmetry.space_group_name_H-M   'P 1'
#
loop_
_entity.id
_entity.type
_entity.pdbx_description
1 polymer ?
#
loop_
_entity_poly.entity_id
_entity_poly.type
_entity_poly.pdbx_seq_one_letter_code
_entity_poly.pdbx_strand_id
1 'polypeptide(L)'
;MKRKILIVEDNVGLSQMQKDWLLQAGYEVTTAIDEPAARRLLRRTAFDLILSDVRLPEGDGISLLEWTREERMTTPYIVMTEYATVSDAVRAIRSGAKDYLPKPVHKERLLEMADEILRPLSTVQREEKVLFRRRSAQARHVERLAALVAPSDMSVLILGANGTGKESVARNIHRSSERRNMPFVAVNCGVLPKELAPSLFFGHVKGAFTGADASREGYFGMAEGGTLFLDEIGTMPYEIQAMLLRVLQENTYLPVGGRREWKTDVRIVAATNEDLQKAIKNGRFREDLYHRLNEFEIRLPLLSECPDDILPLAEFFRERYSKELRRETCGFTEKAAEQLLAYA
;
A
#
# COMPACT_ATOMS: atom_id res chain seq x y z
N MET A 1 -5.94 -24.20 -5.77
CA MET A 1 -5.26 -24.29 -7.09
C MET A 1 -4.15 -23.25 -7.11
N LYS A 2 -3.01 -23.53 -7.75
CA LYS A 2 -1.95 -22.51 -7.90
C LYS A 2 -2.45 -21.42 -8.85
N ARG A 3 -2.26 -20.16 -8.45
CA ARG A 3 -2.62 -18.98 -9.26
C ARG A 3 -1.69 -18.91 -10.48
N LYS A 4 -2.26 -18.64 -11.66
CA LYS A 4 -1.55 -18.59 -12.94
C LYS A 4 -1.21 -17.16 -13.32
N ILE A 5 0.07 -16.90 -13.59
CA ILE A 5 0.58 -15.59 -14.00
C ILE A 5 1.14 -15.70 -15.42
N LEU A 6 0.76 -14.75 -16.29
CA LEU A 6 1.35 -14.58 -17.61
C LEU A 6 2.38 -13.44 -17.55
N ILE A 7 3.61 -13.71 -17.99
CA ILE A 7 4.65 -12.68 -18.21
C ILE A 7 4.80 -12.48 -19.71
N VAL A 8 4.73 -11.24 -20.19
CA VAL A 8 4.97 -10.83 -21.58
C VAL A 8 6.20 -9.94 -21.61
N GLU A 9 7.33 -10.51 -21.98
CA GLU A 9 8.66 -9.88 -21.87
C GLU A 9 9.59 -10.50 -22.92
N ASP A 10 10.19 -9.67 -23.75
CA ASP A 10 11.09 -10.10 -24.83
C ASP A 10 12.51 -10.35 -24.35
N ASN A 11 12.94 -9.67 -23.28
CA ASN A 11 14.19 -9.96 -22.63
C ASN A 11 14.13 -11.32 -21.91
N VAL A 12 14.62 -12.36 -22.58
CA VAL A 12 14.64 -13.74 -22.10
C VAL A 12 15.28 -13.86 -20.71
N GLY A 13 16.34 -13.10 -20.43
CA GLY A 13 17.02 -13.12 -19.13
C GLY A 13 16.14 -12.56 -18.01
N LEU A 14 15.50 -11.42 -18.25
CA LEU A 14 14.58 -10.80 -17.28
C LEU A 14 13.32 -11.65 -17.10
N SER A 15 12.74 -12.14 -18.18
CA SER A 15 11.56 -13.02 -18.20
C SER A 15 11.80 -14.30 -17.39
N GLN A 16 12.95 -14.96 -17.60
CA GLN A 16 13.33 -16.16 -16.86
C GLN A 16 13.58 -15.87 -15.37
N MET A 17 14.24 -14.76 -15.05
CA MET A 17 14.49 -14.35 -13.66
C MET A 17 13.18 -14.10 -12.89
N GLN A 18 12.26 -13.34 -13.47
CA GLN A 18 10.94 -13.07 -12.88
C GLN A 18 10.12 -14.36 -12.73
N LYS A 19 10.17 -15.24 -13.74
CA LYS A 19 9.54 -16.56 -13.70
C LYS A 19 10.06 -17.38 -12.52
N ASP A 20 11.37 -17.45 -12.33
CA ASP A 20 11.98 -18.21 -11.23
C ASP A 20 11.55 -17.67 -9.86
N TRP A 21 11.50 -16.34 -9.69
CA TRP A 21 11.03 -15.72 -8.45
C TRP A 21 9.57 -16.08 -8.13
N LEU A 22 8.68 -16.00 -9.12
CA LEU A 22 7.26 -16.30 -8.95
C LEU A 22 7.00 -17.80 -8.78
N LEU A 23 7.75 -18.67 -9.46
CA LEU A 23 7.70 -20.12 -9.22
C LEU A 23 8.14 -20.48 -7.80
N GLN A 24 9.21 -19.85 -7.29
CA GLN A 24 9.65 -20.02 -5.90
C GLN A 24 8.60 -19.57 -4.88
N ALA A 25 7.83 -18.53 -5.21
CA ALA A 25 6.72 -18.03 -4.40
C ALA A 25 5.43 -18.89 -4.51
N GLY A 26 5.43 -19.95 -5.34
CA GLY A 26 4.34 -20.91 -5.42
C GLY A 26 3.31 -20.66 -6.52
N TYR A 27 3.55 -19.68 -7.40
CA TYR A 27 2.71 -19.41 -8.57
C TYR A 27 2.98 -20.38 -9.72
N GLU A 28 2.02 -20.50 -10.64
CA GLU A 28 2.23 -21.14 -11.95
C GLU A 28 2.48 -20.02 -12.97
N VAL A 29 3.59 -20.08 -13.71
CA VAL A 29 4.02 -18.96 -14.56
C VAL A 29 4.20 -19.41 -16.01
N THR A 30 3.54 -18.70 -16.93
CA THR A 30 3.73 -18.83 -18.37
C THR A 30 4.37 -17.57 -18.92
N THR A 31 5.25 -17.70 -19.91
CA THR A 31 5.94 -16.56 -20.54
C THR A 31 5.56 -16.44 -22.02
N ALA A 32 5.50 -15.21 -22.52
CA ALA A 32 5.38 -14.85 -23.92
C ALA A 32 6.44 -13.78 -24.23
N ILE A 33 6.96 -13.78 -25.46
CA ILE A 33 8.01 -12.84 -25.90
C ILE A 33 7.44 -11.63 -26.65
N ASP A 34 6.18 -11.71 -27.07
CA ASP A 34 5.52 -10.71 -27.90
C ASP A 34 4.00 -10.69 -27.65
N GLU A 35 3.36 -9.67 -28.21
CA GLU A 35 1.94 -9.42 -28.06
C GLU A 35 1.07 -10.50 -28.74
N PRO A 36 1.36 -10.95 -29.98
CA PRO A 36 0.57 -12.00 -30.62
C PRO A 36 0.62 -13.35 -29.88
N ALA A 37 1.76 -13.72 -29.31
CA ALA A 37 1.90 -14.93 -28.49
C ALA A 37 1.07 -14.82 -27.21
N ALA A 38 1.09 -13.65 -26.55
CA ALA A 38 0.27 -13.39 -25.38
C ALA A 38 -1.23 -13.54 -25.70
N ARG A 39 -1.72 -12.97 -26.80
CA ARG A 39 -3.13 -13.15 -27.24
C ARG A 39 -3.50 -14.61 -27.45
N ARG A 40 -2.62 -15.39 -28.10
CA ARG A 40 -2.86 -16.84 -28.32
C ARG A 40 -2.98 -17.60 -27.01
N LEU A 41 -2.18 -17.26 -26.01
CA LEU A 41 -2.23 -17.87 -24.67
C LEU A 41 -3.50 -17.44 -23.92
N LEU A 42 -3.83 -16.16 -23.93
CA LEU A 42 -5.00 -15.60 -23.25
C LEU A 42 -6.33 -16.16 -23.78
N ARG A 43 -6.39 -16.53 -25.07
CA ARG A 43 -7.56 -17.21 -25.65
C ARG A 43 -7.70 -18.69 -25.24
N ARG A 44 -6.61 -19.34 -24.84
CA ARG A 44 -6.58 -20.79 -24.54
C ARG A 44 -6.61 -21.09 -23.05
N THR A 45 -6.07 -20.18 -22.24
CA THR A 45 -5.80 -20.40 -20.82
C THR A 45 -6.25 -19.17 -20.04
N ALA A 46 -7.00 -19.40 -18.95
CA ALA A 46 -7.31 -18.35 -18.00
C ALA A 46 -6.11 -18.08 -17.09
N PHE A 47 -5.77 -16.80 -16.92
CA PHE A 47 -4.73 -16.33 -16.01
C PHE A 47 -5.35 -15.49 -14.90
N ASP A 48 -4.73 -15.52 -13.72
CA ASP A 48 -5.12 -14.73 -12.56
C ASP A 48 -4.41 -13.36 -12.53
N LEU A 49 -3.28 -13.22 -13.23
CA LEU A 49 -2.53 -11.96 -13.37
C LEU A 49 -1.74 -11.93 -14.68
N ILE A 50 -1.65 -10.76 -15.30
CA ILE A 50 -0.80 -10.51 -16.47
C ILE A 50 0.24 -9.45 -16.10
N LEU A 51 1.52 -9.72 -16.39
CA LEU A 51 2.64 -8.80 -16.30
C LEU A 51 3.16 -8.60 -17.72
N SER A 52 3.14 -7.37 -18.25
CA SER A 52 3.60 -7.13 -19.63
C SER A 52 4.55 -5.94 -19.70
N ASP A 53 5.66 -6.10 -20.40
CA ASP A 53 6.44 -4.95 -20.86
C ASP A 53 5.58 -4.07 -21.79
N VAL A 54 5.80 -2.76 -21.74
CA VAL A 54 5.24 -1.80 -22.69
C VAL A 54 5.78 -2.06 -24.09
N ARG A 55 7.10 -2.23 -24.23
CA ARG A 55 7.73 -2.39 -25.53
C ARG A 55 7.95 -3.86 -25.81
N LEU A 56 7.39 -4.33 -26.91
CA LEU A 56 7.54 -5.70 -27.37
C LEU A 56 8.07 -5.68 -28.82
N PRO A 57 8.78 -6.73 -29.26
CA PRO A 57 9.31 -6.83 -30.62
C PRO A 57 8.21 -6.77 -31.68
N GLU A 58 7.05 -7.35 -31.37
CA GLU A 58 5.84 -7.29 -32.19
C GLU A 58 4.66 -6.89 -31.30
N GLY A 59 4.02 -5.78 -31.65
CA GLY A 59 2.98 -5.13 -30.85
C GLY A 59 3.52 -4.34 -29.66
N ASP A 60 2.64 -3.99 -28.73
CA ASP A 60 3.01 -3.30 -27.51
C ASP A 60 2.08 -3.73 -26.35
N GLY A 61 2.58 -3.63 -25.11
CA GLY A 61 1.86 -4.08 -23.92
C GLY A 61 0.64 -3.24 -23.57
N ILE A 62 0.50 -2.02 -24.10
CA ILE A 62 -0.68 -1.18 -23.89
C ILE A 62 -1.79 -1.61 -24.86
N SER A 63 -1.46 -1.87 -26.12
CA SER A 63 -2.35 -2.46 -27.12
C SER A 63 -2.88 -3.83 -26.66
N LEU A 64 -2.03 -4.64 -26.00
CA LEU A 64 -2.46 -5.90 -25.39
C LEU A 64 -3.49 -5.67 -24.27
N LEU A 65 -3.23 -4.72 -23.38
CA LEU A 65 -4.15 -4.33 -22.31
C LEU A 65 -5.50 -3.86 -22.87
N GLU A 66 -5.50 -2.97 -23.86
CA GLU A 66 -6.71 -2.49 -24.53
C GLU A 66 -7.51 -3.66 -25.11
N TRP A 67 -6.84 -4.58 -25.81
CA TRP A 67 -7.48 -5.78 -26.36
C TRP A 67 -8.07 -6.69 -25.26
N THR A 68 -7.38 -6.91 -24.13
CA THR A 68 -7.95 -7.72 -23.02
C THR A 68 -9.24 -7.12 -22.48
N ARG A 69 -9.36 -5.78 -22.50
CA ARG A 69 -10.58 -5.08 -22.07
C ARG A 69 -11.70 -5.20 -23.11
N GLU A 70 -11.39 -5.11 -24.39
CA GLU A 70 -12.36 -5.33 -25.48
C GLU A 70 -12.97 -6.74 -25.41
N GLU A 71 -12.15 -7.75 -25.11
CA GLU A 71 -12.57 -9.14 -24.90
C GLU A 71 -13.25 -9.36 -23.53
N ARG A 72 -13.45 -8.29 -22.74
CA ARG A 72 -14.09 -8.29 -21.40
C ARG A 72 -13.41 -9.23 -20.40
N MET A 73 -12.09 -9.40 -20.50
CA MET A 73 -11.32 -10.16 -19.53
C MET A 73 -11.24 -9.37 -18.21
N THR A 74 -11.47 -10.04 -17.08
CA THR A 74 -11.41 -9.44 -15.74
C THR A 74 -10.07 -9.64 -15.05
N THR A 75 -9.12 -10.29 -15.73
CA THR A 75 -7.78 -10.57 -15.23
C THR A 75 -7.03 -9.25 -14.96
N PRO A 76 -6.53 -9.02 -13.73
CA PRO A 76 -5.66 -7.90 -13.42
C PRO A 76 -4.42 -7.85 -14.33
N TYR A 77 -4.03 -6.64 -14.71
CA TYR A 77 -2.93 -6.39 -15.65
C TYR A 77 -1.94 -5.39 -15.07
N ILE A 78 -0.66 -5.73 -14.97
CA ILE A 78 0.43 -4.82 -14.58
C ILE A 78 1.30 -4.55 -15.79
N VAL A 79 1.65 -3.28 -15.97
CA VAL A 79 2.58 -2.85 -17.00
C VAL A 79 4.00 -2.72 -16.43
N MET A 80 4.98 -3.35 -17.07
CA MET A 80 6.41 -3.20 -16.77
C MET A 80 7.01 -2.15 -17.71
N THR A 81 7.82 -1.22 -17.20
CA THR A 81 8.38 -0.14 -18.05
C THR A 81 9.78 0.28 -17.63
N GLU A 82 10.68 0.50 -18.59
CA GLU A 82 11.99 1.14 -18.39
C GLU A 82 11.88 2.65 -18.12
N TYR A 83 10.81 3.26 -18.60
CA TYR A 83 10.62 4.69 -18.44
C TYR A 83 9.94 4.95 -17.11
N ALA A 84 10.75 5.30 -16.11
CA ALA A 84 10.31 5.97 -14.89
C ALA A 84 9.74 7.39 -15.17
N THR A 85 9.29 7.70 -16.39
CA THR A 85 8.62 8.96 -16.70
C THR A 85 7.15 8.82 -16.29
N VAL A 86 6.65 9.82 -15.58
CA VAL A 86 5.27 9.86 -15.06
C VAL A 86 4.24 9.64 -16.18
N SER A 87 4.53 10.09 -17.41
CA SER A 87 3.63 10.00 -18.57
C SER A 87 3.24 8.56 -18.94
N ASP A 88 4.18 7.63 -18.98
CA ASP A 88 3.92 6.27 -19.48
C ASP A 88 3.22 5.41 -18.44
N ALA A 89 3.59 5.57 -17.16
CA ALA A 89 2.84 5.00 -16.04
C ALA A 89 1.40 5.52 -16.00
N VAL A 90 1.21 6.83 -16.20
CA VAL A 90 -0.12 7.45 -16.31
C VAL A 90 -0.91 6.87 -17.48
N ARG A 91 -0.29 6.68 -18.65
CA ARG A 91 -0.95 6.09 -19.82
C ARG A 91 -1.37 4.64 -19.56
N ALA A 92 -0.50 3.83 -18.94
CA ALA A 92 -0.81 2.45 -18.57
C ALA A 92 -2.02 2.35 -17.63
N ILE A 93 -2.03 3.14 -16.55
CA ILE A 93 -3.15 3.18 -15.60
C ILE A 93 -4.44 3.69 -16.27
N ARG A 94 -4.35 4.76 -17.09
CA ARG A 94 -5.49 5.30 -17.86
C ARG A 94 -6.07 4.27 -18.83
N SER A 95 -5.23 3.40 -19.39
CA SER A 95 -5.65 2.34 -20.32
C SER A 95 -6.31 1.16 -19.59
N GLY A 96 -6.30 1.16 -18.25
CA GLY A 96 -7.01 0.19 -17.41
C GLY A 96 -6.09 -0.80 -16.67
N ALA A 97 -4.77 -0.59 -16.68
CA ALA A 97 -3.86 -1.38 -15.88
C ALA A 97 -4.21 -1.25 -14.38
N LYS A 98 -3.98 -2.33 -13.64
CA LYS A 98 -4.18 -2.38 -12.19
C LYS A 98 -3.08 -1.61 -11.47
N ASP A 99 -1.85 -1.76 -11.93
CA ASP A 99 -0.67 -1.03 -11.44
C ASP A 99 0.45 -1.06 -12.51
N TYR A 100 1.61 -0.47 -12.21
CA TYR A 100 2.82 -0.57 -13.03
C TYR A 100 4.05 -0.96 -12.19
N LEU A 101 5.04 -1.57 -12.85
CA LEU A 101 6.28 -2.02 -12.23
C LEU A 101 7.49 -1.41 -12.96
N PRO A 102 8.24 -0.49 -12.34
CA PRO A 102 9.40 0.11 -12.98
C PRO A 102 10.52 -0.93 -13.14
N LYS A 103 11.21 -0.89 -14.30
CA LYS A 103 12.47 -1.61 -14.53
C LYS A 103 13.65 -0.75 -14.05
N PRO A 104 14.68 -1.32 -13.39
CA PRO A 104 14.89 -2.75 -13.17
C PRO A 104 13.91 -3.35 -12.16
N VAL A 105 13.37 -4.52 -12.49
CA VAL A 105 12.40 -5.19 -11.61
C VAL A 105 13.12 -5.82 -10.43
N HIS A 106 12.73 -5.40 -9.22
CA HIS A 106 13.22 -5.98 -7.96
C HIS A 106 12.31 -7.13 -7.51
N LYS A 107 12.91 -8.20 -6.99
CA LYS A 107 12.21 -9.41 -6.54
C LYS A 107 11.14 -9.10 -5.50
N GLU A 108 11.51 -8.34 -4.46
CA GLU A 108 10.63 -8.02 -3.34
C GLU A 108 9.39 -7.28 -3.83
N ARG A 109 9.58 -6.26 -4.67
CA ARG A 109 8.48 -5.44 -5.20
C ARG A 109 7.54 -6.25 -6.11
N LEU A 110 8.09 -7.12 -6.96
CA LEU A 110 7.29 -8.00 -7.82
C LEU A 110 6.41 -8.94 -6.99
N LEU A 111 6.99 -9.56 -5.96
CA LEU A 111 6.29 -10.52 -5.11
C LEU A 111 5.21 -9.84 -4.25
N GLU A 112 5.52 -8.69 -3.66
CA GLU A 112 4.55 -7.88 -2.91
C GLU A 112 3.34 -7.51 -3.78
N MET A 113 3.60 -7.02 -5.00
CA MET A 113 2.55 -6.61 -5.91
C MET A 113 1.69 -7.77 -6.42
N ALA A 114 2.33 -8.91 -6.74
CA ALA A 114 1.61 -10.11 -7.14
C ALA A 114 0.73 -10.64 -5.99
N ASP A 115 1.24 -10.65 -4.76
CA ASP A 115 0.47 -11.07 -3.58
C ASP A 115 -0.72 -10.12 -3.32
N GLU A 116 -0.48 -8.80 -3.36
CA GLU A 116 -1.53 -7.79 -3.15
C GLU A 116 -2.69 -7.95 -4.14
N ILE A 117 -2.39 -8.16 -5.43
CA ILE A 117 -3.42 -8.24 -6.48
C ILE A 117 -4.13 -9.60 -6.49
N LEU A 118 -3.41 -10.69 -6.21
CA LEU A 118 -3.95 -12.05 -6.27
C LEU A 118 -4.65 -12.50 -4.99
N ARG A 119 -4.59 -11.68 -3.92
CA ARG A 119 -5.42 -11.83 -2.72
C ARG A 119 -6.91 -11.87 -3.09
N PRO A 120 -7.66 -12.89 -2.68
CA PRO A 120 -9.09 -12.95 -2.94
C PRO A 120 -9.83 -11.74 -2.34
N LEU A 121 -10.68 -11.07 -3.12
CA LEU A 121 -11.61 -10.04 -2.65
C LEU A 121 -12.60 -10.56 -1.58
N SER A 122 -12.74 -11.88 -1.46
CA SER A 122 -13.53 -12.57 -0.43
C SER A 122 -12.78 -12.79 0.91
N THR A 123 -11.55 -12.31 1.04
CA THR A 123 -10.81 -12.28 2.31
C THR A 123 -10.66 -10.85 2.80
N VAL A 124 -11.79 -10.18 3.02
CA VAL A 124 -11.90 -9.19 4.12
C VAL A 124 -11.89 -9.98 5.44
N GLN A 125 -10.80 -10.70 5.72
CA GLN A 125 -10.52 -11.27 7.02
C GLN A 125 -9.00 -11.34 7.22
N ARG A 126 -8.53 -10.49 8.14
CA ARG A 126 -7.60 -10.86 9.20
C ARG A 126 -6.41 -11.74 8.77
N GLU A 127 -5.52 -11.23 7.92
CA GLU A 127 -4.12 -11.53 8.20
C GLU A 127 -3.72 -10.68 9.40
N GLU A 128 -3.83 -11.27 10.58
CA GLU A 128 -2.98 -10.86 11.68
C GLU A 128 -1.53 -11.02 11.20
N LYS A 129 -0.95 -9.98 10.58
CA LYS A 129 0.49 -9.75 10.71
C LYS A 129 0.75 -9.99 12.20
N VAL A 130 1.51 -11.02 12.54
CA VAL A 130 1.95 -11.26 13.91
C VAL A 130 2.77 -10.03 14.26
N LEU A 131 2.12 -9.05 14.89
CA LEU A 131 2.75 -7.81 15.29
C LEU A 131 3.54 -8.15 16.54
N PHE A 132 4.86 -7.97 16.46
CA PHE A 132 5.70 -8.13 17.63
C PHE A 132 5.25 -7.11 18.67
N ARG A 133 4.68 -7.59 19.78
CA ARG A 133 4.24 -6.74 20.87
C ARG A 133 5.45 -6.34 21.71
N ARG A 134 5.89 -5.10 21.53
CA ARG A 134 6.94 -4.47 22.33
C ARG A 134 6.56 -4.49 23.81
N ARG A 135 7.55 -4.75 24.68
CA ARG A 135 7.35 -4.97 26.12
C ARG A 135 8.01 -3.93 27.00
N SER A 136 8.82 -3.03 26.45
CA SER A 136 9.39 -1.88 27.17
C SER A 136 8.31 -1.02 27.83
N ALA A 137 8.69 -0.31 28.89
CA ALA A 137 7.77 0.57 29.63
C ALA A 137 7.18 1.66 28.72
N GLN A 138 8.00 2.21 27.82
CA GLN A 138 7.66 3.24 26.85
C GLN A 138 6.69 2.70 25.80
N ALA A 139 6.95 1.50 25.25
CA ALA A 139 6.00 0.87 24.33
C ALA A 139 4.65 0.57 25.02
N ARG A 140 4.66 0.05 26.26
CA ARG A 140 3.42 -0.15 27.03
C ARG A 140 2.67 1.16 27.29
N HIS A 141 3.38 2.27 27.44
CA HIS A 141 2.74 3.58 27.57
C HIS A 141 2.01 3.97 26.29
N VAL A 142 2.64 3.80 25.11
CA VAL A 142 1.99 3.99 23.80
C VAL A 142 0.77 3.08 23.66
N GLU A 143 0.88 1.80 24.02
CA GLU A 143 -0.25 0.87 23.97
C GLU A 143 -1.41 1.26 24.88
N ARG A 144 -1.13 1.84 26.06
CA ARG A 144 -2.18 2.37 26.95
C ARG A 144 -2.87 3.58 26.34
N LEU A 145 -2.13 4.49 25.71
CA LEU A 145 -2.72 5.64 25.01
C LEU A 145 -3.58 5.18 23.83
N ALA A 146 -3.10 4.21 23.05
CA ALA A 146 -3.85 3.60 21.96
C ALA A 146 -5.15 2.97 22.46
N ALA A 147 -5.11 2.21 23.57
CA ALA A 147 -6.29 1.62 24.18
C ALA A 147 -7.27 2.66 24.75
N LEU A 148 -6.77 3.79 25.26
CA LEU A 148 -7.60 4.88 25.79
C LEU A 148 -8.40 5.58 24.70
N VAL A 149 -7.78 5.83 23.54
CA VAL A 149 -8.42 6.53 22.42
C VAL A 149 -9.21 5.60 21.50
N ALA A 150 -9.00 4.28 21.57
CA ALA A 150 -9.64 3.33 20.68
C ALA A 150 -11.19 3.38 20.70
N PRO A 151 -11.89 3.53 21.84
CA PRO A 151 -13.36 3.59 21.85
C PRO A 151 -13.96 4.87 21.27
N SER A 152 -13.18 5.95 21.08
CA SER A 152 -13.69 7.20 20.53
C SER A 152 -13.51 7.26 19.00
N ASP A 153 -14.30 8.09 18.34
CA ASP A 153 -14.15 8.40 16.91
C ASP A 153 -13.19 9.58 16.64
N MET A 154 -12.44 10.02 17.67
CA MET A 154 -11.47 11.11 17.54
C MET A 154 -10.39 10.76 16.53
N SER A 155 -9.95 11.79 15.79
CA SER A 155 -8.77 11.67 14.93
C SER A 155 -7.51 11.51 15.78
N VAL A 156 -6.66 10.57 15.39
CA VAL A 156 -5.40 10.30 16.10
C VAL A 156 -4.23 10.62 15.19
N LEU A 157 -3.30 11.45 15.66
CA LEU A 157 -2.04 11.73 14.99
C LEU A 157 -0.89 10.96 15.65
N ILE A 158 -0.28 10.07 14.89
CA ILE A 158 0.81 9.21 15.32
C ILE A 158 2.15 9.77 14.82
N LEU A 159 2.97 10.25 15.74
CA LEU A 159 4.30 10.80 15.44
C LEU A 159 5.38 9.77 15.71
N GLY A 160 6.32 9.61 14.79
CA GLY A 160 7.48 8.73 15.02
C GLY A 160 8.38 8.61 13.80
N ALA A 161 9.65 8.31 14.04
CA ALA A 161 10.61 8.06 12.96
C ALA A 161 10.18 6.89 12.06
N ASN A 162 10.80 6.76 10.90
CA ASN A 162 10.55 5.64 10.01
C ASN A 162 10.94 4.32 10.67
N GLY A 163 10.13 3.28 10.46
CA GLY A 163 10.35 1.96 11.07
C GLY A 163 10.01 1.84 12.56
N THR A 164 9.52 2.88 13.24
CA THR A 164 9.18 2.81 14.69
C THR A 164 7.92 2.00 15.02
N GLY A 165 7.11 1.64 14.01
CA GLY A 165 5.89 0.84 14.17
C GLY A 165 4.58 1.64 14.19
N LYS A 166 4.52 2.81 13.54
CA LYS A 166 3.32 3.67 13.48
C LYS A 166 2.06 2.93 13.01
N GLU A 167 2.18 2.13 11.94
CA GLU A 167 1.08 1.30 11.43
C GLU A 167 0.62 0.25 12.46
N SER A 168 1.53 -0.32 13.25
CA SER A 168 1.20 -1.28 14.31
C SER A 168 0.29 -0.65 15.36
N VAL A 169 0.61 0.58 15.78
CA VAL A 169 -0.19 1.36 16.72
C VAL A 169 -1.57 1.68 16.12
N ALA A 170 -1.63 2.15 14.87
CA ALA A 170 -2.88 2.43 14.18
C ALA A 170 -3.80 1.20 14.07
N ARG A 171 -3.22 0.04 13.75
CA ARG A 171 -3.96 -1.23 13.72
C ARG A 171 -4.47 -1.62 15.10
N ASN A 172 -3.71 -1.37 16.16
CA ASN A 172 -4.19 -1.67 17.50
C ASN A 172 -5.34 -0.75 17.94
N ILE A 173 -5.26 0.54 17.62
CA ILE A 173 -6.37 1.49 17.83
C ILE A 173 -7.65 0.96 17.17
N HIS A 174 -7.56 0.57 15.89
CA HIS A 174 -8.70 0.01 15.17
C HIS A 174 -9.23 -1.29 15.81
N ARG A 175 -8.36 -2.25 16.13
CA ARG A 175 -8.76 -3.52 16.76
C ARG A 175 -9.41 -3.36 18.12
N SER A 176 -9.02 -2.33 18.86
CA SER A 176 -9.54 -2.01 20.19
C SER A 176 -10.76 -1.08 20.14
N SER A 177 -11.19 -0.65 18.94
CA SER A 177 -12.32 0.27 18.73
C SER A 177 -13.65 -0.45 18.56
N GLU A 178 -14.74 0.31 18.58
CA GLU A 178 -16.08 -0.18 18.21
C GLU A 178 -16.14 -0.62 16.73
N ARG A 179 -15.26 -0.07 15.89
CA ARG A 179 -15.13 -0.37 14.45
C ARG A 179 -14.24 -1.57 14.14
N ARG A 180 -13.84 -2.38 15.13
CA ARG A 180 -12.90 -3.52 14.96
C ARG A 180 -13.30 -4.60 13.95
N ASN A 181 -14.58 -4.69 13.62
CA ASN A 181 -15.13 -5.64 12.64
C ASN A 181 -15.35 -5.00 11.26
N MET A 182 -15.08 -3.69 11.14
CA MET A 182 -15.25 -2.90 9.93
C MET A 182 -13.91 -2.81 9.16
N PRO A 183 -13.90 -2.28 7.93
CA PRO A 183 -12.67 -2.18 7.14
C PRO A 183 -11.58 -1.33 7.82
N PHE A 184 -10.33 -1.76 7.68
CA PHE A 184 -9.15 -0.94 7.96
C PHE A 184 -8.39 -0.75 6.66
N VAL A 185 -8.42 0.46 6.12
CA VAL A 185 -7.74 0.81 4.87
C VAL A 185 -6.49 1.59 5.21
N ALA A 186 -5.32 1.09 4.82
CA ALA A 186 -4.04 1.76 5.02
C ALA A 186 -3.56 2.36 3.69
N VAL A 187 -3.20 3.64 3.71
CA VAL A 187 -2.74 4.39 2.54
C VAL A 187 -1.44 5.09 2.89
N ASN A 188 -0.39 4.84 2.11
CA ASN A 188 0.86 5.60 2.21
C ASN A 188 0.77 6.81 1.28
N CYS A 189 0.72 8.02 1.84
CA CYS A 189 0.56 9.25 1.08
C CYS A 189 1.80 9.63 0.26
N GLY A 190 2.99 9.15 0.65
CA GLY A 190 4.26 9.45 -0.02
C GLY A 190 4.46 8.71 -1.34
N VAL A 191 3.75 7.61 -1.56
CA VAL A 191 3.86 6.78 -2.77
C VAL A 191 2.83 7.17 -3.84
N LEU A 192 1.82 7.98 -3.48
CA LEU A 192 0.72 8.29 -4.39
C LEU A 192 1.13 9.30 -5.48
N PRO A 193 0.86 8.99 -6.77
CA PRO A 193 1.04 9.95 -7.85
C PRO A 193 0.12 11.17 -7.64
N LYS A 194 0.70 12.38 -7.67
CA LYS A 194 -0.03 13.64 -7.37
C LYS A 194 -1.29 13.82 -8.22
N GLU A 195 -1.23 13.45 -9.49
CA GLU A 195 -2.34 13.59 -10.45
C GLU A 195 -3.50 12.63 -10.18
N LEU A 196 -3.22 11.46 -9.62
CA LEU A 196 -4.21 10.41 -9.35
C LEU A 196 -4.70 10.41 -7.91
N ALA A 197 -3.99 11.08 -7.01
CA ALA A 197 -4.34 11.16 -5.59
C ALA A 197 -5.82 11.54 -5.36
N PRO A 198 -6.42 12.55 -6.04
CA PRO A 198 -7.84 12.87 -5.81
C PRO A 198 -8.77 11.70 -6.16
N SER A 199 -8.49 11.03 -7.28
CA SER A 199 -9.28 9.90 -7.77
C SER A 199 -9.12 8.66 -6.88
N LEU A 200 -7.91 8.42 -6.35
CA LEU A 200 -7.64 7.30 -5.45
C LEU A 200 -8.27 7.52 -4.06
N PHE A 201 -8.22 8.73 -3.52
CA PHE A 201 -8.84 9.03 -2.23
C PHE A 201 -10.37 9.07 -2.30
N PHE A 202 -10.92 9.85 -3.24
CA PHE A 202 -12.33 10.21 -3.27
C PHE A 202 -13.13 9.47 -4.34
N GLY A 203 -12.48 8.66 -5.17
CA GLY A 203 -13.12 8.01 -6.30
C GLY A 203 -13.37 8.97 -7.46
N HIS A 204 -13.90 8.43 -8.57
CA HIS A 204 -14.29 9.21 -9.73
C HIS A 204 -15.56 8.66 -10.36
N VAL A 205 -16.29 9.54 -11.03
CA VAL A 205 -17.43 9.13 -11.87
C VAL A 205 -16.98 8.86 -13.30
N LYS A 206 -17.75 8.06 -14.03
CA LYS A 206 -17.57 7.86 -15.47
C LYS A 206 -17.49 9.21 -16.20
N GLY A 207 -16.46 9.38 -17.03
CA GLY A 207 -16.24 10.59 -17.83
C GLY A 207 -15.56 11.74 -17.08
N ALA A 208 -15.06 11.54 -15.86
CA ALA A 208 -14.37 12.57 -15.09
C ALA A 208 -13.06 13.06 -15.73
N PHE A 209 -12.36 12.20 -16.47
CA PHE A 209 -11.14 12.50 -17.23
C PHE A 209 -10.97 11.50 -18.38
N THR A 210 -10.03 11.74 -19.28
CA THR A 210 -9.72 10.86 -20.42
C THR A 210 -9.25 9.48 -19.93
N GLY A 211 -10.05 8.43 -20.16
CA GLY A 211 -9.83 7.07 -19.65
C GLY A 211 -10.74 6.66 -18.48
N ALA A 212 -11.61 7.55 -17.98
CA ALA A 212 -12.60 7.23 -16.94
C ALA A 212 -13.83 6.50 -17.52
N ASP A 213 -13.64 5.28 -18.03
CA ASP A 213 -14.69 4.51 -18.73
C ASP A 213 -15.81 4.01 -17.81
N ALA A 214 -15.51 3.91 -16.51
CA ALA A 214 -16.44 3.53 -15.45
C ALA A 214 -16.15 4.33 -14.18
N SER A 215 -17.15 4.45 -13.31
CA SER A 215 -16.94 5.00 -11.98
C SER A 215 -16.14 4.02 -11.11
N ARG A 216 -15.23 4.53 -10.27
CA ARG A 216 -14.52 3.73 -9.26
C ARG A 216 -14.64 4.37 -7.89
N GLU A 217 -14.77 3.53 -6.88
CA GLU A 217 -14.69 3.92 -5.47
C GLU A 217 -13.24 4.22 -5.08
N GLY A 218 -13.06 5.26 -4.28
CA GLY A 218 -11.77 5.61 -3.68
C GLY A 218 -11.60 5.01 -2.28
N TYR A 219 -10.48 5.32 -1.64
CA TYR A 219 -10.14 4.86 -0.29
C TYR A 219 -11.19 5.21 0.76
N PHE A 220 -11.85 6.36 0.65
CA PHE A 220 -12.96 6.70 1.54
C PHE A 220 -14.14 5.74 1.40
N GLY A 221 -14.52 5.39 0.17
CA GLY A 221 -15.57 4.39 -0.07
C GLY A 221 -15.17 2.99 0.43
N MET A 222 -13.91 2.60 0.24
CA MET A 222 -13.38 1.33 0.75
C MET A 222 -13.33 1.26 2.28
N ALA A 223 -13.20 2.41 2.95
CA ALA A 223 -13.08 2.52 4.41
C ALA A 223 -14.42 2.76 5.11
N GLU A 224 -15.53 2.80 4.38
CA GLU A 224 -16.84 3.20 4.90
C GLU A 224 -17.26 2.38 6.13
N GLY A 225 -17.68 3.09 7.19
CA GLY A 225 -18.00 2.55 8.51
C GLY A 225 -16.78 2.08 9.32
N GLY A 226 -15.58 2.16 8.74
CA GLY A 226 -14.34 1.62 9.28
C GLY A 226 -13.31 2.69 9.65
N THR A 227 -12.04 2.41 9.40
CA THR A 227 -10.91 3.30 9.71
C THR A 227 -10.00 3.45 8.49
N LEU A 228 -9.71 4.70 8.14
CA LEU A 228 -8.72 5.06 7.14
C LEU A 228 -7.44 5.52 7.82
N PHE A 229 -6.37 4.73 7.64
CA PHE A 229 -5.04 5.03 8.11
C PHE A 229 -4.23 5.74 7.03
N LEU A 230 -3.79 6.96 7.32
CA LEU A 230 -3.01 7.82 6.43
C LEU A 230 -1.55 7.85 6.91
N ASP A 231 -0.70 7.02 6.33
CA ASP A 231 0.73 7.06 6.60
C ASP A 231 1.41 8.16 5.79
N GLU A 232 2.49 8.70 6.34
CA GLU A 232 3.25 9.83 5.79
C GLU A 232 2.39 11.05 5.41
N ILE A 233 1.41 11.42 6.25
CA ILE A 233 0.46 12.52 5.95
C ILE A 233 1.16 13.85 5.62
N GLY A 234 2.38 14.08 6.13
CA GLY A 234 3.18 15.28 5.83
C GLY A 234 3.61 15.44 4.37
N THR A 235 3.64 14.34 3.60
CA THR A 235 3.99 14.36 2.17
C THR A 235 2.78 14.55 1.25
N MET A 236 1.57 14.58 1.82
CA MET A 236 0.33 14.72 1.07
C MET A 236 0.29 16.04 0.27
N PRO A 237 -0.12 16.01 -1.02
CA PRO A 237 -0.26 17.23 -1.81
C PRO A 237 -1.28 18.21 -1.21
N TYR A 238 -1.00 19.51 -1.31
CA TYR A 238 -1.82 20.58 -0.70
C TYR A 238 -3.29 20.56 -1.14
N GLU A 239 -3.57 20.20 -2.39
CA GLU A 239 -4.94 20.06 -2.92
C GLU A 239 -5.72 18.97 -2.16
N ILE A 240 -5.09 17.82 -1.91
CA ILE A 240 -5.71 16.72 -1.17
C ILE A 240 -5.92 17.10 0.29
N GLN A 241 -5.00 17.87 0.88
CA GLN A 241 -5.16 18.39 2.24
C GLN A 241 -6.44 19.23 2.36
N ALA A 242 -6.74 20.07 1.36
CA ALA A 242 -7.96 20.87 1.34
C ALA A 242 -9.23 20.01 1.23
N MET A 243 -9.20 18.96 0.39
CA MET A 243 -10.31 18.04 0.25
C MET A 243 -10.52 17.19 1.52
N LEU A 244 -9.43 16.70 2.12
CA LEU A 244 -9.46 15.93 3.38
C LEU A 244 -10.02 16.76 4.54
N LEU A 245 -9.61 18.03 4.65
CA LEU A 245 -10.18 18.95 5.64
C LEU A 245 -11.70 19.05 5.51
N ARG A 246 -12.20 19.17 4.27
CA ARG A 246 -13.64 19.23 4.00
C ARG A 246 -14.35 17.96 4.47
N VAL A 247 -13.77 16.78 4.22
CA VAL A 247 -14.32 15.52 4.71
C VAL A 247 -14.39 15.49 6.23
N LEU A 248 -13.31 15.90 6.90
CA LEU A 248 -13.23 15.94 8.37
C LEU A 248 -14.19 16.95 9.01
N GLN A 249 -14.66 17.95 8.27
CA GLN A 249 -15.59 18.97 8.75
C GLN A 249 -17.05 18.61 8.44
N GLU A 250 -17.32 18.17 7.22
CA GLU A 250 -18.67 18.01 6.68
C GLU A 250 -19.13 16.54 6.63
N ASN A 251 -18.25 15.57 6.90
CA ASN A 251 -18.48 14.13 6.70
C ASN A 251 -19.01 13.81 5.29
N THR A 252 -18.60 14.62 4.32
CA THR A 252 -18.96 14.45 2.91
C THR A 252 -17.76 14.73 2.01
N TYR A 253 -17.78 14.12 0.83
CA TYR A 253 -16.79 14.38 -0.21
C TYR A 253 -17.43 14.33 -1.60
N LEU A 254 -16.78 14.97 -2.56
CA LEU A 254 -17.21 14.97 -3.96
C LEU A 254 -16.23 14.09 -4.76
N PRO A 255 -16.69 12.98 -5.39
CA PRO A 255 -15.82 12.21 -6.28
C PRO A 255 -15.40 13.07 -7.47
N VAL A 256 -14.23 12.77 -8.04
CA VAL A 256 -13.68 13.53 -9.18
C VAL A 256 -14.66 13.46 -10.36
N GLY A 257 -15.00 14.63 -10.91
CA GLY A 257 -16.00 14.78 -11.99
C GLY A 257 -17.46 14.61 -11.56
N GLY A 258 -17.72 14.29 -10.29
CA GLY A 258 -19.06 14.16 -9.73
C GLY A 258 -19.73 15.51 -9.50
N ARG A 259 -21.07 15.50 -9.47
CA ARG A 259 -21.90 16.68 -9.12
C ARG A 259 -22.65 16.52 -7.81
N ARG A 260 -22.57 15.35 -7.19
CA ARG A 260 -23.30 14.99 -5.97
C ARG A 260 -22.32 14.58 -4.89
N GLU A 261 -22.47 15.20 -3.73
CA GLU A 261 -21.71 14.86 -2.53
C GLU A 261 -22.11 13.50 -1.99
N TRP A 262 -21.11 12.74 -1.56
CA TRP A 262 -21.26 11.45 -0.92
C TRP A 262 -21.01 11.64 0.58
N LYS A 263 -21.88 11.09 1.41
CA LYS A 263 -21.66 11.03 2.85
C LYS A 263 -20.67 9.92 3.16
N THR A 264 -19.86 10.12 4.19
CA THR A 264 -18.90 9.12 4.64
C THR A 264 -18.85 9.07 6.16
N ASP A 265 -18.82 7.85 6.69
CA ASP A 265 -18.58 7.58 8.09
C ASP A 265 -17.25 6.83 8.23
N VAL A 266 -16.16 7.57 8.28
CA VAL A 266 -14.80 7.01 8.32
C VAL A 266 -14.00 7.65 9.44
N ARG A 267 -13.49 6.82 10.35
CA ARG A 267 -12.53 7.27 11.36
C ARG A 267 -11.15 7.48 10.73
N ILE A 268 -10.52 8.62 11.00
CA ILE A 268 -9.16 8.91 10.52
C ILE A 268 -8.11 8.61 11.59
N VAL A 269 -7.05 7.91 11.20
CA VAL A 269 -5.81 7.79 11.96
C VAL A 269 -4.67 8.21 11.04
N ALA A 270 -3.95 9.26 11.38
CA ALA A 270 -2.85 9.78 10.57
C ALA A 270 -1.50 9.49 11.22
N ALA A 271 -0.46 9.32 10.41
CA ALA A 271 0.90 9.10 10.87
C ALA A 271 1.91 9.90 10.06
N THR A 272 2.99 10.34 10.72
CA THR A 272 4.09 11.04 10.06
C THR A 272 5.39 10.93 10.84
N ASN A 273 6.50 10.99 10.10
CA ASN A 273 7.86 11.20 10.61
C ASN A 273 8.33 12.65 10.45
N GLU A 274 7.61 13.47 9.67
CA GLU A 274 7.95 14.88 9.45
C GLU A 274 7.51 15.76 10.63
N ASP A 275 8.25 16.85 10.81
CA ASP A 275 7.88 17.95 11.67
C ASP A 275 6.80 18.81 10.97
N LEU A 276 5.52 18.53 11.28
CA LEU A 276 4.39 19.24 10.67
C LEU A 276 4.41 20.74 11.01
N GLN A 277 4.95 21.16 12.15
CA GLN A 277 5.05 22.58 12.51
C GLN A 277 5.99 23.31 11.54
N LYS A 278 7.10 22.68 11.16
CA LYS A 278 7.98 23.22 10.09
C LYS A 278 7.31 23.16 8.73
N ALA A 279 6.56 22.10 8.42
CA ALA A 279 5.85 21.98 7.15
C ALA A 279 4.78 23.08 6.98
N ILE A 280 4.10 23.46 8.07
CA ILE A 280 3.14 24.58 8.11
C ILE A 280 3.85 25.90 7.85
N LYS A 281 4.94 26.19 8.58
CA LYS A 281 5.73 27.43 8.37
C LYS A 281 6.25 27.58 6.95
N ASN A 282 6.55 26.46 6.28
CA ASN A 282 7.04 26.43 4.91
C ASN A 282 5.91 26.39 3.86
N GLY A 283 4.64 26.51 4.26
CA GLY A 283 3.48 26.49 3.36
C GLY A 283 3.21 25.14 2.69
N ARG A 284 3.85 24.05 3.15
CA ARG A 284 3.65 22.69 2.61
C ARG A 284 2.47 21.96 3.24
N PHE A 285 2.11 22.33 4.46
CA PHE A 285 1.01 21.70 5.19
C PHE A 285 0.04 22.74 5.73
N ARG A 286 -1.26 22.45 5.70
CA ARG A 286 -2.28 23.38 6.20
C ARG A 286 -2.41 23.32 7.72
N GLU A 287 -2.46 24.49 8.35
CA GLU A 287 -2.62 24.62 9.80
C GLU A 287 -3.99 24.14 10.29
N ASP A 288 -5.06 24.47 9.55
CA ASP A 288 -6.43 24.03 9.86
C ASP A 288 -6.58 22.50 9.85
N LEU A 289 -5.99 21.83 8.86
CA LEU A 289 -5.95 20.37 8.78
C LEU A 289 -5.15 19.77 9.94
N TYR A 290 -4.02 20.36 10.31
CA TYR A 290 -3.22 19.88 11.44
C TYR A 290 -4.03 19.86 12.73
N HIS A 291 -4.76 20.93 13.03
CA HIS A 291 -5.60 20.99 14.24
C HIS A 291 -6.75 19.98 14.24
N ARG A 292 -7.30 19.67 13.06
CA ARG A 292 -8.38 18.67 12.94
C ARG A 292 -7.87 17.24 13.00
N LEU A 293 -6.65 16.98 12.53
CA LEU A 293 -6.02 15.67 12.63
C LEU A 293 -5.46 15.39 14.02
N ASN A 294 -4.92 16.42 14.69
CA ASN A 294 -4.29 16.32 16.00
C ASN A 294 -5.28 16.54 17.16
N GLU A 295 -6.41 15.82 17.15
CA GLU A 295 -7.32 15.79 18.31
C GLU A 295 -6.73 14.95 19.45
N PHE A 296 -5.94 13.92 19.10
CA PHE A 296 -5.17 13.12 20.06
C PHE A 296 -3.80 12.75 19.47
N GLU A 297 -2.72 13.13 20.16
CA GLU A 297 -1.35 12.86 19.73
C GLU A 297 -0.77 11.61 20.41
N ILE A 298 -0.17 10.71 19.62
CA ILE A 298 0.62 9.58 20.13
C ILE A 298 2.02 9.66 19.55
N ARG A 299 3.03 9.86 20.41
CA ARG A 299 4.43 9.87 20.02
C ARG A 299 5.08 8.52 20.29
N LEU A 300 5.62 7.89 19.26
CA LEU A 300 6.37 6.64 19.38
C LEU A 300 7.81 6.93 19.82
N PRO A 301 8.33 6.17 20.80
CA PRO A 301 9.73 6.26 21.18
C PRO A 301 10.62 5.64 20.10
N LEU A 302 11.85 6.15 20.02
CA LEU A 302 12.91 5.54 19.23
C LEU A 302 13.29 4.17 19.82
N LEU A 303 13.94 3.34 19.01
CA LEU A 303 14.44 2.06 19.50
C LEU A 303 15.56 2.24 20.54
N SER A 304 16.37 3.29 20.38
CA SER A 304 17.41 3.73 21.32
C SER A 304 16.88 4.03 22.73
N GLU A 305 15.65 4.54 22.82
CA GLU A 305 14.98 4.83 24.07
C GLU A 305 14.36 3.59 24.72
N CYS A 306 14.38 2.45 24.03
CA CYS A 306 13.73 1.19 24.43
C CYS A 306 14.67 -0.02 24.29
N PRO A 307 15.82 -0.05 24.99
CA PRO A 307 16.81 -1.11 24.83
C PRO A 307 16.25 -2.51 25.14
N ASP A 308 15.31 -2.61 26.08
CA ASP A 308 14.63 -3.86 26.45
C ASP A 308 13.86 -4.51 25.28
N ASP A 309 13.51 -3.76 24.24
CA ASP A 309 12.82 -4.30 23.06
C ASP A 309 13.80 -4.80 21.98
N ILE A 310 15.08 -4.43 22.03
CA ILE A 310 16.04 -4.68 20.93
C ILE A 310 16.27 -6.18 20.74
N LEU A 311 16.68 -6.90 21.78
CA LEU A 311 16.95 -8.33 21.68
C LEU A 311 15.68 -9.14 21.35
N PRO A 312 14.52 -8.90 22.00
CA PRO A 312 13.28 -9.54 21.60
C PRO A 312 12.86 -9.29 20.15
N LEU A 313 13.05 -8.06 19.63
CA LEU A 313 12.78 -7.74 18.23
C LEU A 313 13.76 -8.46 17.29
N ALA A 314 15.05 -8.47 17.63
CA ALA A 314 16.07 -9.16 16.86
C ALA A 314 15.75 -10.66 16.74
N GLU A 315 15.34 -11.29 17.84
CA GLU A 315 14.96 -12.70 17.86
C GLU A 315 13.70 -12.98 17.05
N PHE A 316 12.70 -12.11 17.15
CA PHE A 316 11.49 -12.20 16.33
C PHE A 316 11.80 -12.14 14.83
N PHE A 317 12.65 -11.21 14.39
CA PHE A 317 13.05 -11.14 12.98
C PHE A 317 13.92 -12.31 12.57
N ARG A 318 14.84 -12.78 13.43
CA ARG A 318 15.66 -13.96 13.19
C ARG A 318 14.78 -15.18 12.91
N GLU A 319 13.81 -15.49 13.76
CA GLU A 319 12.89 -16.62 13.57
C GLU A 319 12.07 -16.49 12.29
N ARG A 320 11.56 -15.28 12.00
CA ARG A 320 10.78 -15.00 10.81
C ARG A 320 11.58 -15.27 9.54
N TYR A 321 12.76 -14.66 9.40
CA TYR A 321 13.59 -14.80 8.20
C TYR A 321 14.26 -16.17 8.11
N SER A 322 14.54 -16.82 9.24
CA SER A 322 15.01 -18.21 9.29
C SER A 322 14.00 -19.16 8.62
N LYS A 323 12.71 -19.00 8.91
CA LYS A 323 11.62 -19.76 8.26
C LYS A 323 11.49 -19.42 6.78
N GLU A 324 11.50 -18.13 6.44
CA GLU A 324 11.34 -17.65 5.06
C GLU A 324 12.47 -18.11 4.15
N LEU A 325 13.71 -17.98 4.62
CA LEU A 325 14.92 -18.36 3.88
C LEU A 325 15.25 -19.85 4.00
N ARG A 326 14.45 -20.62 4.78
CA ARG A 326 14.68 -22.05 5.08
C ARG A 326 16.10 -22.32 5.60
N ARG A 327 16.60 -21.42 6.44
CA ARG A 327 17.91 -21.55 7.08
C ARG A 327 17.71 -21.76 8.56
N GLU A 328 18.23 -22.85 9.11
CA GLU A 328 18.22 -23.06 10.55
C GLU A 328 19.20 -22.09 11.22
N THR A 329 18.67 -21.25 12.11
CA THR A 329 19.45 -20.34 12.94
C THR A 329 19.00 -20.51 14.39
N CYS A 330 19.89 -20.25 15.35
CA CYS A 330 19.59 -20.35 16.78
C CYS A 330 20.20 -19.15 17.52
N GLY A 331 19.35 -18.21 17.94
CA GLY A 331 19.74 -17.05 18.74
C GLY A 331 20.82 -16.15 18.13
N PHE A 332 21.39 -15.31 18.98
CA PHE A 332 22.55 -14.46 18.70
C PHE A 332 23.67 -14.81 19.69
N THR A 333 24.92 -14.67 19.25
CA THR A 333 26.07 -14.78 20.17
C THR A 333 26.09 -13.60 21.13
N GLU A 334 26.73 -13.75 22.30
CA GLU A 334 26.85 -12.65 23.28
C GLU A 334 27.44 -11.38 22.67
N LYS A 335 28.51 -11.51 21.88
CA LYS A 335 29.12 -10.39 21.14
C LYS A 335 28.16 -9.72 20.17
N ALA A 336 27.32 -10.50 19.47
CA ALA A 336 26.33 -9.93 18.55
C ALA A 336 25.22 -9.21 19.31
N ALA A 337 24.76 -9.77 20.44
CA ALA A 337 23.76 -9.14 21.30
C ALA A 337 24.26 -7.81 21.89
N GLU A 338 25.52 -7.77 22.36
CA GLU A 338 26.15 -6.54 22.84
C GLU A 338 26.24 -5.46 21.76
N GLN A 339 26.64 -5.84 20.53
CA GLN A 339 26.69 -4.90 19.41
C GLN A 339 25.31 -4.37 19.01
N LEU A 340 24.28 -5.21 19.04
CA LEU A 340 22.90 -4.78 18.76
C LEU A 340 22.40 -3.76 19.80
N LEU A 341 22.74 -3.95 21.08
CA LEU A 341 22.39 -3.01 22.15
C LEU A 341 23.20 -1.71 22.08
N ALA A 342 24.47 -1.79 21.69
CA ALA A 342 25.37 -0.63 21.61
C ALA A 342 25.18 0.24 20.35
N TYR A 343 24.58 -0.31 19.29
CA TYR A 343 24.27 0.43 18.06
C TYR A 343 23.09 1.41 18.24
N ALA A 344 22.27 1.18 19.25
CA ALA A 344 21.00 1.88 19.46
C ALA A 344 21.17 3.32 19.91
#